data_AF-A0A669R6S2-F1
#
_entry.id   AF-A0A669R6S2-F1
#
_cell.length_a   1.000
_cell.length_b   1.000
_cell.length_c   1.000
_cell.angle_alpha   90.00
_cell.angle_beta   90.00
_cell.angle_gamma   90.00
#
_symmetry.space_group_name_H-M   'P 1'
#
loop_
_entity.id
_entity.type
_entity.pdbx_description
1 polymer ?
#
loop_
_entity_poly.entity_id
_entity_poly.type
_entity_poly.pdbx_seq_one_letter_code
_entity_poly.pdbx_strand_id
1 'polypeptide(L)'
;MRLTCLFSFILLFGAAGLVVFIHLQDPEEIVHQQTPGYIDRRQSSTLHKRRRRFVIKKSPILISMNSSTLNLPTLKSDDRNSKWKSLYQIQSKRKQIMKETCSKYKSNNRRIITPYHVSRIFVEDKYRVLYCEVPKAGCSNWKRVLMVLNGLASSTKDIQHNTVHYGNYLKRLDGFDRKGIYHRLNTYTKMLFIREPFEKLVSAFRDKFEHPNNYYHPVFGKAIISRYRVNATKEALRTGSGVKFKEFIQYLLDVHRPVGMDIHWDHVNRLCSPCLIDYDFVGKFESMEEDANFFLHLIGAPQNLTFPKFKDRHSNEERTTTKITQQYFAQLSPSQRQQSYDFYYMDYLMFNYSKPFEDLY
;
A
#
# COMPACT_ATOMS: atom_id res chain seq x y z
N MET A 1 -18.72 -45.37 37.63
CA MET A 1 -17.33 -45.85 37.47
C MET A 1 -16.78 -45.33 36.16
N ARG A 2 -15.81 -44.39 36.23
CA ARG A 2 -14.71 -44.04 35.29
C ARG A 2 -14.99 -44.20 33.78
N LEU A 3 -15.08 -43.18 32.92
CA LEU A 3 -14.18 -42.03 32.68
C LEU A 3 -12.69 -42.40 32.66
N THR A 4 -12.14 -42.71 31.48
CA THR A 4 -10.77 -42.33 31.03
C THR A 4 -10.48 -42.82 29.61
N CYS A 5 -9.73 -41.99 28.87
CA CYS A 5 -8.90 -42.31 27.71
C CYS A 5 -9.57 -42.52 26.34
N LEU A 6 -9.69 -41.43 25.58
CA LEU A 6 -8.92 -41.24 24.32
C LEU A 6 -9.01 -39.78 23.84
N PHE A 7 -8.63 -38.85 24.73
CA PHE A 7 -8.07 -37.57 24.33
C PHE A 7 -6.56 -37.78 24.12
N SER A 8 -6.15 -38.14 22.90
CA SER A 8 -4.73 -38.08 22.53
C SER A 8 -4.53 -38.06 21.01
N PHE A 9 -5.09 -37.05 20.32
CA PHE A 9 -4.60 -36.61 19.00
C PHE A 9 -4.74 -35.09 18.80
N ILE A 10 -4.73 -34.30 19.89
CA ILE A 10 -4.73 -32.81 19.85
C ILE A 10 -3.38 -32.22 20.32
N LEU A 11 -2.35 -33.04 20.52
CA LEU A 11 -1.02 -32.58 20.91
C LEU A 11 0.03 -33.26 20.03
N LEU A 12 0.37 -32.62 18.90
CA LEU A 12 1.51 -32.80 17.98
C LEU A 12 1.02 -32.29 16.61
N PHE A 13 0.78 -31.00 16.42
CA PHE A 13 1.73 -30.07 15.77
C PHE A 13 1.48 -28.62 16.21
N GLY A 14 1.39 -28.40 17.53
CA GLY A 14 1.56 -27.09 18.13
C GLY A 14 3.05 -26.73 18.22
N ALA A 15 3.60 -26.07 17.19
CA ALA A 15 4.83 -25.28 17.27
C ALA A 15 5.14 -24.41 16.03
N ALA A 16 4.44 -24.56 14.89
CA ALA A 16 4.74 -23.81 13.65
C ALA A 16 3.60 -22.89 13.16
N GLY A 17 2.56 -22.67 13.95
CA GLY A 17 1.35 -21.97 13.52
C GLY A 17 1.11 -20.57 14.11
N LEU A 18 2.09 -19.95 14.77
CA LEU A 18 1.82 -18.71 15.51
C LEU A 18 2.99 -17.71 15.57
N VAL A 19 3.68 -17.47 14.45
CA VAL A 19 4.41 -16.21 14.22
C VAL A 19 4.43 -15.89 12.72
N VAL A 20 3.29 -15.38 12.20
CA VAL A 20 3.30 -14.47 11.03
C VAL A 20 2.45 -13.27 11.42
N PHE A 21 2.97 -12.49 12.37
CA PHE A 21 2.65 -11.07 12.49
C PHE A 21 3.96 -10.33 12.24
N ILE A 22 4.40 -10.39 10.98
CA ILE A 22 5.49 -9.55 10.49
C ILE A 22 4.85 -8.19 10.22
N HIS A 23 5.35 -7.16 10.89
CA HIS A 23 5.17 -5.77 10.51
C HIS A 23 5.28 -5.66 8.98
N LEU A 24 4.28 -5.10 8.31
CA LEU A 24 4.31 -4.86 6.85
C LEU A 24 5.32 -3.74 6.51
N GLN A 25 6.59 -4.03 6.73
CA GLN A 25 7.76 -3.39 6.16
C GLN A 25 8.25 -4.29 5.01
N ASP A 26 8.72 -3.65 3.93
CA ASP A 26 9.28 -4.34 2.77
C ASP A 26 10.39 -5.32 3.26
N PRO A 27 10.34 -6.61 2.90
CA PRO A 27 11.32 -7.62 3.33
C PRO A 27 12.74 -7.45 2.76
N GLU A 28 13.07 -6.31 2.13
CA GLU A 28 14.46 -5.89 1.93
C GLU A 28 15.18 -5.56 3.26
N GLU A 29 14.47 -5.53 4.39
CA GLU A 29 15.03 -5.24 5.73
C GLU A 29 15.98 -6.29 6.34
N ILE A 30 16.15 -7.49 5.76
CA ILE A 30 16.83 -8.60 6.48
C ILE A 30 18.20 -8.99 5.90
N VAL A 31 18.59 -8.49 4.73
CA VAL A 31 19.85 -8.90 4.09
C VAL A 31 20.72 -7.68 3.82
N HIS A 32 21.50 -7.24 4.82
CA HIS A 32 22.87 -6.74 4.70
C HIS A 32 23.33 -6.04 5.99
N GLN A 33 23.90 -6.80 6.92
CA GLN A 33 24.92 -6.28 7.85
C GLN A 33 25.62 -7.42 8.59
N GLN A 34 26.62 -8.03 7.95
CA GLN A 34 27.70 -8.73 8.66
C GLN A 34 29.01 -8.51 7.91
N THR A 35 29.81 -7.57 8.37
CA THR A 35 31.27 -7.56 8.20
C THR A 35 31.90 -8.27 9.42
N PRO A 36 32.90 -9.14 9.25
CA PRO A 36 33.43 -9.94 10.35
C PRO A 36 34.49 -9.16 11.14
N GLY A 37 34.16 -8.80 12.37
CA GLY A 37 35.10 -8.32 13.39
C GLY A 37 35.55 -9.47 14.29
N TYR A 38 36.85 -9.68 14.33
CA TYR A 38 37.63 -10.61 15.15
C TYR A 38 37.23 -10.59 16.64
N ILE A 39 36.97 -11.76 17.25
CA ILE A 39 36.73 -11.90 18.71
C ILE A 39 37.75 -12.88 19.31
N ASP A 40 38.61 -12.33 20.17
CA ASP A 40 39.50 -13.04 21.09
C ASP A 40 38.69 -13.64 22.27
N ARG A 41 39.16 -14.79 22.74
CA ARG A 41 38.46 -15.77 23.57
C ARG A 41 38.95 -15.63 25.01
N ARG A 42 38.15 -15.04 25.91
CA ARG A 42 38.32 -15.26 27.37
C ARG A 42 36.99 -15.47 28.08
N GLN A 43 36.93 -16.59 28.79
CA GLN A 43 35.85 -17.04 29.66
C GLN A 43 35.61 -16.07 30.82
N SER A 44 34.35 -15.81 31.12
CA SER A 44 33.92 -15.50 32.49
C SER A 44 32.51 -16.02 32.72
N SER A 45 32.39 -16.84 33.78
CA SER A 45 31.21 -17.53 34.26
C SER A 45 30.33 -16.61 35.10
N THR A 46 29.05 -16.42 34.74
CA THR A 46 28.04 -15.88 35.68
C THR A 46 26.63 -16.41 35.43
N LEU A 47 26.12 -17.14 36.43
CA LEU A 47 24.73 -17.32 36.89
C LEU A 47 23.57 -16.94 35.94
N HIS A 48 22.82 -17.97 35.50
CA HIS A 48 21.52 -17.83 34.84
C HIS A 48 20.42 -17.36 35.81
N LYS A 49 20.19 -16.04 35.88
CA LYS A 49 18.91 -15.48 36.34
C LYS A 49 17.88 -15.55 35.21
N ARG A 50 16.95 -16.50 35.33
CA ARG A 50 15.81 -16.71 34.42
C ARG A 50 14.83 -15.52 34.53
N ARG A 51 15.09 -14.43 33.79
CA ARG A 51 14.13 -13.32 33.63
C ARG A 51 12.93 -13.82 32.82
N ARG A 52 11.81 -14.10 33.50
CA ARG A 52 10.50 -14.23 32.86
C ARG A 52 10.17 -12.88 32.20
N ARG A 53 10.31 -12.79 30.87
CA ARG A 53 9.73 -11.68 30.09
C ARG A 53 8.22 -11.84 30.12
N PHE A 54 7.56 -11.08 30.98
CA PHE A 54 6.12 -10.87 30.87
C PHE A 54 5.86 -10.10 29.58
N VAL A 55 5.34 -10.80 28.56
CA VAL A 55 4.78 -10.13 27.39
C VAL A 55 3.47 -9.51 27.85
N ILE A 56 3.52 -8.24 28.25
CA ILE A 56 2.32 -7.44 28.47
C ILE A 56 1.65 -7.35 27.10
N LYS A 57 0.58 -8.13 26.87
CA LYS A 57 -0.33 -7.93 25.75
C LYS A 57 -0.94 -6.53 25.93
N LYS A 58 -0.31 -5.50 25.37
CA LYS A 58 -0.92 -4.18 25.28
C LYS A 58 -2.20 -4.35 24.46
N SER A 59 -3.34 -4.00 25.06
CA SER A 59 -4.61 -3.97 24.34
C SER A 59 -4.45 -3.14 23.07
N PRO A 60 -5.04 -3.56 21.94
CA PRO A 60 -4.96 -2.81 20.70
C PRO A 60 -5.49 -1.39 20.92
N ILE A 61 -4.77 -0.39 20.40
CA ILE A 61 -5.20 1.00 20.47
C ILE A 61 -6.47 1.13 19.62
N LEU A 62 -7.60 1.41 20.26
CA LEU A 62 -8.86 1.67 19.59
C LEU A 62 -9.16 3.17 19.68
N ILE A 63 -9.41 3.79 18.53
CA ILE A 63 -9.70 5.23 18.41
C ILE A 63 -11.12 5.36 17.87
N SER A 64 -12.03 5.84 18.71
CA SER A 64 -13.36 6.23 18.27
C SER A 64 -13.27 7.60 17.60
N MET A 65 -13.69 7.66 16.34
CA MET A 65 -13.78 8.92 15.59
C MET A 65 -15.22 9.40 15.52
N ASN A 66 -15.42 10.70 15.76
CA ASN A 66 -16.62 11.39 15.32
C ASN A 66 -16.48 11.70 13.81
N SER A 67 -17.57 11.95 13.09
CA SER A 67 -17.47 12.42 11.70
C SER A 67 -16.57 13.66 11.66
N SER A 68 -15.51 13.60 10.85
CA SER A 68 -14.58 14.72 10.70
C SER A 68 -15.36 15.90 10.11
N THR A 69 -15.35 17.04 10.79
CA THR A 69 -15.96 18.29 10.29
C THR A 69 -15.06 19.02 9.28
N LEU A 70 -13.83 18.53 9.06
CA LEU A 70 -12.93 19.12 8.08
C LEU A 70 -13.40 18.86 6.64
N ASN A 71 -13.70 19.97 5.97
CA ASN A 71 -13.90 20.02 4.53
C ASN A 71 -12.55 20.15 3.82
N LEU A 72 -12.54 19.90 2.51
CA LEU A 72 -11.38 20.14 1.65
C LEU A 72 -10.80 21.55 1.94
N PRO A 73 -9.47 21.73 2.07
CA PRO A 73 -8.88 23.04 2.38
C PRO A 73 -9.44 24.14 1.48
N THR A 74 -9.94 25.22 2.08
CA THR A 74 -10.63 26.28 1.34
C THR A 74 -9.67 26.94 0.34
N LEU A 75 -10.11 27.09 -0.91
CA LEU A 75 -9.43 27.96 -1.87
C LEU A 75 -9.33 29.38 -1.31
N LYS A 76 -8.18 30.02 -1.46
CA LYS A 76 -8.03 31.42 -1.01
C LYS A 76 -8.84 32.32 -1.95
N SER A 77 -9.39 33.42 -1.42
CA SER A 77 -10.22 34.37 -2.17
C SER A 77 -9.52 34.93 -3.42
N ASP A 78 -8.18 35.02 -3.37
CA ASP A 78 -7.35 35.54 -4.46
C ASP A 78 -7.04 34.50 -5.56
N ASP A 79 -7.48 33.25 -5.42
CA ASP A 79 -7.36 32.21 -6.45
C ASP A 79 -8.40 32.44 -7.57
N ARG A 80 -8.21 33.56 -8.30
CA ARG A 80 -9.03 33.98 -9.47
C ARG A 80 -8.78 33.13 -10.72
N ASN A 81 -8.08 32.00 -10.63
CA ASN A 81 -7.84 31.12 -11.76
C ASN A 81 -9.02 30.14 -11.92
N SER A 82 -9.67 30.16 -13.08
CA SER A 82 -10.76 29.22 -13.44
C SER A 82 -10.32 27.75 -13.32
N LYS A 83 -9.04 27.46 -13.55
CA LYS A 83 -8.46 26.11 -13.42
C LYS A 83 -8.53 25.59 -11.99
N TRP A 84 -8.15 26.39 -10.98
CA TRP A 84 -8.17 25.95 -9.58
C TRP A 84 -9.60 25.74 -9.07
N LYS A 85 -10.55 26.58 -9.52
CA LYS A 85 -11.98 26.37 -9.22
C LYS A 85 -12.49 25.04 -9.79
N SER A 86 -12.15 24.73 -11.03
CA SER A 86 -12.52 23.46 -11.67
C SER A 86 -11.93 22.25 -10.92
N LEU A 87 -10.64 22.29 -10.58
CA LEU A 87 -10.00 21.21 -9.82
C LEU A 87 -10.60 21.05 -8.42
N TYR A 88 -10.97 22.14 -7.74
CA TYR A 88 -11.67 22.07 -6.45
C TYR A 88 -13.04 21.38 -6.56
N GLN A 89 -13.80 21.67 -7.62
CA GLN A 89 -15.08 21.02 -7.90
C GLN A 89 -14.89 19.52 -8.18
N ILE A 90 -13.86 19.15 -8.95
CA ILE A 90 -13.49 17.75 -9.19
C ILE A 90 -13.20 17.03 -7.87
N GLN A 91 -12.39 17.61 -7.00
CA GLN A 91 -12.07 17.02 -5.69
C GLN A 91 -13.30 16.90 -4.78
N SER A 92 -14.17 17.90 -4.79
CA SER A 92 -15.44 17.88 -4.06
C SER A 92 -16.33 16.72 -4.54
N LYS A 93 -16.43 16.51 -5.86
CA LYS A 93 -17.20 15.39 -6.43
C LYS A 93 -16.57 14.04 -6.11
N ARG A 94 -15.24 13.90 -6.18
CA ARG A 94 -14.53 12.66 -5.80
C ARG A 94 -14.76 12.31 -4.32
N LYS A 95 -14.66 13.28 -3.41
CA LYS A 95 -14.96 13.10 -1.97
C LYS A 95 -16.42 12.69 -1.75
N GLN A 96 -17.35 13.30 -2.50
CA GLN A 96 -18.78 12.98 -2.41
C GLN A 96 -19.07 11.53 -2.85
N ILE A 97 -18.57 11.09 -4.01
CA ILE A 97 -18.78 9.72 -4.50
C ILE A 97 -18.21 8.67 -3.53
N MET A 98 -17.01 8.94 -2.99
CA MET A 98 -16.40 8.07 -1.99
C MET A 98 -17.28 7.96 -0.73
N LYS A 99 -17.83 9.08 -0.23
CA LYS A 99 -18.75 9.09 0.91
C LYS A 99 -20.05 8.34 0.60
N GLU A 100 -20.68 8.59 -0.54
CA GLU A 100 -21.92 7.92 -0.97
C GLU A 100 -21.72 6.41 -1.07
N THR A 101 -20.60 5.98 -1.68
CA THR A 101 -20.23 4.56 -1.75
C THR A 101 -20.06 3.97 -0.36
N CYS A 102 -19.31 4.64 0.52
CA CYS A 102 -19.13 4.16 1.88
C CYS A 102 -20.44 4.05 2.67
N SER A 103 -21.36 5.00 2.52
CA SER A 103 -22.68 4.96 3.16
C SER A 103 -23.55 3.80 2.64
N LYS A 104 -23.39 3.41 1.37
CA LYS A 104 -24.14 2.29 0.77
C LYS A 104 -23.62 0.92 1.24
N TYR A 105 -22.31 0.76 1.42
CA TYR A 105 -21.69 -0.55 1.69
C TYR A 105 -21.22 -0.75 3.13
N LYS A 106 -21.30 0.26 4.01
CA LYS A 106 -21.08 0.08 5.45
C LYS A 106 -22.38 0.09 6.22
N SER A 107 -22.52 -0.89 7.11
CA SER A 107 -23.49 -0.81 8.21
C SER A 107 -23.08 0.26 9.22
N ASN A 108 -24.07 0.84 9.91
CA ASN A 108 -24.00 1.99 10.84
C ASN A 108 -23.17 1.73 12.13
N ASN A 109 -21.96 1.19 12.00
CA ASN A 109 -21.07 0.89 13.11
C ASN A 109 -20.15 2.08 13.42
N ARG A 110 -19.87 2.26 14.72
CA ARG A 110 -18.90 3.22 15.23
C ARG A 110 -17.59 3.13 14.45
N ARG A 111 -17.07 4.27 14.00
CA ARG A 111 -15.78 4.36 13.31
C ARG A 111 -14.63 4.10 14.29
N ILE A 112 -14.28 2.83 14.45
CA ILE A 112 -13.16 2.40 15.29
C ILE A 112 -11.93 2.26 14.39
N ILE A 113 -10.95 3.14 14.61
CA ILE A 113 -9.65 3.10 13.95
C ILE A 113 -8.68 2.32 14.85
N THR A 114 -7.86 1.48 14.22
CA THR A 114 -6.80 0.69 14.86
C THR A 114 -5.48 1.07 14.19
N PRO A 115 -4.31 0.78 14.80
CA PRO A 115 -3.01 1.03 14.18
C PRO A 115 -2.89 0.41 12.78
N TYR A 116 -3.51 -0.76 12.56
CA TYR A 116 -3.54 -1.40 11.25
C TYR A 116 -4.12 -0.49 10.16
N HIS A 117 -5.26 0.17 10.43
CA HIS A 117 -5.93 1.05 9.47
C HIS A 117 -5.11 2.28 9.08
N VAL A 118 -4.13 2.68 9.91
CA VAL A 118 -3.30 3.89 9.69
C VAL A 118 -1.84 3.57 9.42
N SER A 119 -1.47 2.28 9.32
CA SER A 119 -0.09 1.83 9.15
C SER A 119 0.56 2.22 7.82
N ARG A 120 -0.26 2.60 6.84
CA ARG A 120 0.18 3.09 5.52
C ARG A 120 0.13 4.62 5.39
N ILE A 121 -0.20 5.33 6.46
CA ILE A 121 -0.32 6.78 6.43
C ILE A 121 0.99 7.41 6.90
N PHE A 122 1.65 8.12 6.00
CA PHE A 122 2.80 8.96 6.32
C PHE A 122 2.35 10.31 6.87
N VAL A 123 3.12 10.83 7.81
CA VAL A 123 2.87 12.09 8.52
C VAL A 123 3.90 13.12 8.10
N GLU A 124 3.42 14.26 7.61
CA GLU A 124 4.21 15.48 7.42
C GLU A 124 3.60 16.56 8.32
N ASP A 125 4.32 16.90 9.40
CA ASP A 125 3.81 17.76 10.47
C ASP A 125 3.85 19.26 10.08
N LYS A 126 4.79 19.69 9.24
CA LYS A 126 5.02 21.13 8.94
C LYS A 126 3.88 21.75 8.15
N TYR A 127 3.38 21.04 7.15
CA TYR A 127 2.23 21.41 6.32
C TYR A 127 0.95 20.66 6.73
N ARG A 128 1.00 19.90 7.83
CA ARG A 128 -0.13 19.16 8.42
C ARG A 128 -0.81 18.24 7.39
N VAL A 129 -0.02 17.36 6.77
CA VAL A 129 -0.47 16.41 5.75
C VAL A 129 -0.40 14.98 6.27
N LEU A 130 -1.45 14.21 5.96
CA LEU A 130 -1.48 12.76 6.07
C LEU A 130 -1.59 12.15 4.69
N TYR A 131 -0.60 11.36 4.28
CA TYR A 131 -0.56 10.70 2.97
C TYR A 131 -0.71 9.19 3.13
N CYS A 132 -1.81 8.61 2.63
CA CYS A 132 -1.90 7.15 2.56
C CYS A 132 -1.20 6.59 1.33
N GLU A 133 -0.24 5.70 1.55
CA GLU A 133 0.54 5.09 0.49
C GLU A 133 -0.23 3.97 -0.23
N VAL A 134 -0.55 4.23 -1.50
CA VAL A 134 -0.99 3.21 -2.46
C VAL A 134 0.18 2.85 -3.39
N PRO A 135 0.70 1.62 -3.33
CA PRO A 135 1.75 1.19 -4.25
C PRO A 135 1.29 1.29 -5.70
N LYS A 136 2.24 1.64 -6.59
CA LYS A 136 2.03 1.78 -8.05
C LYS A 136 1.10 2.92 -8.48
N ALA A 137 0.76 3.82 -7.56
CA ALA A 137 0.04 5.08 -7.82
C ALA A 137 0.94 6.31 -7.59
N GLY A 138 2.25 6.22 -7.90
CA GLY A 138 3.20 7.32 -7.75
C GLY A 138 3.77 7.51 -6.33
N CYS A 139 3.62 6.51 -5.46
CA CYS A 139 4.00 6.57 -4.05
C CYS A 139 5.44 6.99 -3.75
N SER A 140 6.41 6.51 -4.54
CA SER A 140 7.83 6.85 -4.32
C SER A 140 8.08 8.34 -4.54
N ASN A 141 7.46 8.94 -5.56
CA ASN A 141 7.57 10.38 -5.82
C ASN A 141 6.83 11.21 -4.77
N TRP A 142 5.67 10.74 -4.28
CA TRP A 142 5.00 11.38 -3.14
C TRP A 142 5.86 11.36 -1.88
N LYS A 143 6.50 10.23 -1.55
CA LYS A 143 7.44 10.17 -0.42
C LYS A 143 8.59 11.17 -0.58
N ARG A 144 9.17 11.32 -1.79
CA ARG A 144 10.18 12.36 -2.07
C ARG A 144 9.64 13.77 -1.82
N VAL A 145 8.42 14.05 -2.26
CA VAL A 145 7.75 15.34 -1.98
C VAL A 145 7.61 15.57 -0.48
N LEU A 146 7.17 14.57 0.30
CA LEU A 146 7.08 14.68 1.77
C LEU A 146 8.45 14.93 2.42
N MET A 147 9.52 14.31 1.91
CA MET A 147 10.90 14.55 2.36
C MET A 147 11.43 15.95 2.01
N VAL A 148 10.98 16.56 0.91
CA VAL A 148 11.32 17.95 0.62
C VAL A 148 10.51 18.89 1.51
N LEU A 149 9.20 18.62 1.69
CA LEU A 149 8.33 19.43 2.54
C LEU A 149 8.82 19.49 3.99
N ASN A 150 9.24 18.36 4.56
CA ASN A 150 9.74 18.31 5.93
C ASN A 150 11.20 18.82 6.09
N GLY A 151 11.83 19.25 5.00
CA GLY A 151 13.18 19.84 5.01
C GLY A 151 14.34 18.84 5.02
N LEU A 152 14.11 17.55 4.73
CA LEU A 152 15.18 16.55 4.64
C LEU A 152 15.99 16.65 3.34
N ALA A 153 15.47 17.30 2.30
CA ALA A 153 16.16 17.50 1.03
C ALA A 153 15.73 18.82 0.36
N SER A 154 16.62 19.39 -0.44
CA SER A 154 16.36 20.59 -1.25
C SER A 154 15.53 20.31 -2.50
N SER A 155 15.68 19.12 -3.08
CA SER A 155 15.02 18.73 -4.33
C SER A 155 14.66 17.25 -4.30
N THR A 156 13.56 16.92 -4.97
CA THR A 156 13.10 15.55 -5.13
C THR A 156 14.04 14.72 -6.02
N LYS A 157 14.84 15.37 -6.87
CA LYS A 157 15.81 14.72 -7.76
C LYS A 157 17.02 14.16 -7.01
N ASP A 158 17.33 14.73 -5.85
CA ASP A 158 18.52 14.37 -5.05
C ASP A 158 18.27 13.09 -4.22
N ILE A 159 17.01 12.62 -4.18
CA ILE A 159 16.59 11.53 -3.32
C ILE A 159 16.53 10.21 -4.10
N GLN A 160 17.50 9.33 -3.81
CA GLN A 160 17.62 8.01 -4.40
C GLN A 160 16.49 7.05 -3.98
N HIS A 161 16.20 6.05 -4.82
CA HIS A 161 15.15 5.06 -4.58
C HIS A 161 15.24 4.41 -3.19
N ASN A 162 16.43 3.92 -2.83
CA ASN A 162 16.62 3.20 -1.57
C ASN A 162 16.39 4.12 -0.35
N THR A 163 16.74 5.40 -0.45
CA THR A 163 16.48 6.40 0.59
C THR A 163 14.97 6.56 0.83
N VAL A 164 14.17 6.57 -0.24
CA VAL A 164 12.70 6.71 -0.18
C VAL A 164 12.02 5.51 0.51
N HIS A 165 12.54 4.31 0.29
CA HIS A 165 11.88 3.07 0.72
C HIS A 165 12.44 2.49 2.02
N TYR A 166 13.74 2.66 2.28
CA TYR A 166 14.44 1.98 3.39
C TYR A 166 15.08 2.94 4.40
N GLY A 167 15.08 4.24 4.12
CA GLY A 167 15.75 5.22 4.95
C GLY A 167 15.05 5.56 6.27
N ASN A 168 13.81 5.09 6.48
CA ASN A 168 12.98 5.38 7.67
C ASN A 168 12.85 6.88 8.02
N TYR A 169 12.99 7.75 7.03
CA TYR A 169 12.97 9.20 7.19
C TYR A 169 11.58 9.80 7.37
N LEU A 170 10.53 9.10 6.92
CA LEU A 170 9.15 9.56 7.02
C LEU A 170 8.44 8.83 8.17
N LYS A 171 7.84 9.61 9.07
CA LYS A 171 7.06 9.08 10.18
C LYS A 171 5.77 8.46 9.68
N ARG A 172 5.41 7.28 10.19
CA ARG A 172 4.10 6.66 9.97
C ARG A 172 3.15 6.99 11.12
N LEU A 173 1.86 7.09 10.81
CA LEU A 173 0.84 7.50 11.77
C LEU A 173 0.64 6.46 12.88
N ASP A 174 0.79 5.16 12.59
CA ASP A 174 0.77 4.08 13.57
C ASP A 174 1.95 4.09 14.54
N GLY A 175 3.00 4.87 14.27
CA GLY A 175 4.10 5.12 15.19
C GLY A 175 3.78 6.11 16.32
N PHE A 176 2.62 6.80 16.27
CA PHE A 176 2.19 7.74 17.29
C PHE A 176 1.28 7.07 18.34
N ASP A 177 1.17 7.70 19.52
CA ASP A 177 0.24 7.25 20.55
C ASP A 177 -1.24 7.57 20.20
N ARG A 178 -2.17 7.11 21.03
CA ARG A 178 -3.62 7.30 20.79
C ARG A 178 -3.99 8.77 20.58
N LYS A 179 -3.42 9.67 21.40
CA LYS A 179 -3.69 11.12 21.31
C LYS A 179 -3.08 11.72 20.05
N GLY A 180 -1.85 11.33 19.69
CA GLY A 180 -1.15 11.79 18.50
C GLY A 180 -1.84 11.37 17.20
N ILE A 181 -2.35 10.13 17.13
CA ILE A 181 -3.14 9.66 15.99
C ILE A 181 -4.46 10.43 15.90
N TYR A 182 -5.21 10.50 17.01
CA TYR A 182 -6.49 11.21 17.05
C TYR A 182 -6.35 12.68 16.65
N HIS A 183 -5.35 13.38 17.19
CA HIS A 183 -5.08 14.77 16.85
C HIS A 183 -4.90 14.95 15.35
N ARG A 184 -3.97 14.21 14.74
CA ARG A 184 -3.63 14.35 13.32
C ARG A 184 -4.78 13.97 12.41
N LEU A 185 -5.50 12.89 12.70
CA LEU A 185 -6.69 12.52 11.92
C LEU A 185 -7.75 13.63 11.91
N ASN A 186 -7.89 14.38 13.01
CA ASN A 186 -8.87 15.46 13.13
C ASN A 186 -8.36 16.83 12.65
N THR A 187 -7.05 17.05 12.56
CA THR A 187 -6.50 18.38 12.31
C THR A 187 -5.67 18.48 11.03
N TYR A 188 -5.26 17.37 10.39
CA TYR A 188 -4.39 17.39 9.22
C TYR A 188 -5.19 17.13 7.94
N THR A 189 -4.74 17.68 6.82
CA THR A 189 -5.31 17.39 5.50
C THR A 189 -4.94 15.98 5.08
N LYS A 190 -5.94 15.14 4.82
CA LYS A 190 -5.77 13.73 4.47
C LYS A 190 -5.83 13.55 2.97
N MET A 191 -4.76 13.05 2.36
CA MET A 191 -4.71 12.79 0.93
C MET A 191 -4.45 11.33 0.58
N LEU A 192 -5.01 10.93 -0.54
CA LEU A 192 -4.87 9.63 -1.16
C LEU A 192 -4.63 9.82 -2.66
N PHE A 193 -3.62 9.16 -3.21
CA PHE A 193 -3.44 9.09 -4.66
C PHE A 193 -3.68 7.66 -5.12
N ILE A 194 -4.58 7.52 -6.09
CA ILE A 194 -5.03 6.24 -6.63
C ILE A 194 -4.66 6.12 -8.10
N ARG A 195 -4.86 4.93 -8.64
CA ARG A 195 -4.66 4.61 -10.05
C ARG A 195 -5.78 3.67 -10.49
N GLU A 196 -6.10 3.70 -11.78
CA GLU A 196 -6.99 2.74 -12.42
C GLU A 196 -6.60 1.30 -11.99
N PRO A 197 -7.54 0.49 -11.46
CA PRO A 197 -7.19 -0.76 -10.79
C PRO A 197 -6.41 -1.77 -11.63
N PHE A 198 -6.74 -1.92 -12.91
CA PHE A 198 -6.04 -2.83 -13.82
C PHE A 198 -4.68 -2.28 -14.24
N GLU A 199 -4.54 -0.98 -14.46
CA GLU A 199 -3.24 -0.37 -14.70
C GLU A 199 -2.32 -0.51 -13.48
N LYS A 200 -2.86 -0.35 -12.27
CA LYS A 200 -2.13 -0.59 -11.01
C LYS A 200 -1.66 -2.05 -10.94
N LEU A 201 -2.53 -3.00 -11.28
CA LEU A 201 -2.21 -4.43 -11.29
C LEU A 201 -1.10 -4.77 -12.30
N VAL A 202 -1.22 -4.29 -13.54
CA VAL A 202 -0.20 -4.50 -14.59
C VAL A 202 1.10 -3.83 -14.19
N SER A 203 1.06 -2.61 -13.65
CA SER A 203 2.26 -1.95 -13.13
C SER A 203 2.95 -2.75 -12.01
N ALA A 204 2.19 -3.43 -11.16
CA ALA A 204 2.76 -4.32 -10.15
C ALA A 204 3.40 -5.56 -10.80
N PHE A 205 2.70 -6.21 -11.73
CA PHE A 205 3.24 -7.38 -12.44
C PHE A 205 4.56 -7.06 -13.16
N ARG A 206 4.59 -5.98 -13.95
CA ARG A 206 5.78 -5.54 -14.69
C ARG A 206 6.97 -5.24 -13.78
N ASP A 207 6.72 -4.58 -12.64
CA ASP A 207 7.77 -4.26 -11.66
C ASP A 207 8.30 -5.50 -10.92
N LYS A 208 7.46 -6.52 -10.68
CA LYS A 208 7.80 -7.65 -9.81
C LYS A 208 8.26 -8.91 -10.54
N PHE A 209 7.84 -9.11 -11.79
CA PHE A 209 8.01 -10.39 -12.49
C PHE A 209 8.68 -10.31 -13.88
N GLU A 210 8.81 -9.13 -14.49
CA GLU A 210 9.46 -9.00 -15.81
C GLU A 210 10.98 -8.80 -15.74
N HIS A 211 11.47 -8.47 -14.55
CA HIS A 211 12.87 -8.14 -14.30
C HIS A 211 13.42 -9.01 -13.19
N PRO A 212 14.73 -9.30 -13.17
CA PRO A 212 15.35 -10.02 -12.07
C PRO A 212 14.96 -9.41 -10.72
N ASN A 213 14.35 -10.23 -9.87
CA ASN A 213 13.87 -9.80 -8.56
C ASN A 213 14.19 -10.86 -7.50
N ASN A 214 15.06 -10.50 -6.55
CA ASN A 214 15.59 -11.43 -5.54
C ASN A 214 14.59 -11.82 -4.45
N TYR A 215 13.45 -11.12 -4.34
CA TYR A 215 12.40 -11.44 -3.38
C TYR A 215 11.18 -12.05 -4.07
N TYR A 216 10.62 -11.36 -5.08
CA TYR A 216 9.36 -11.77 -5.69
C TYR A 216 9.49 -13.05 -6.51
N HIS A 217 10.62 -13.29 -7.19
CA HIS A 217 10.77 -14.54 -7.94
C HIS A 217 10.87 -15.75 -7.00
N PRO A 218 11.74 -15.76 -5.96
CA PRO A 218 11.80 -16.89 -5.05
C PRO A 218 10.52 -17.11 -4.23
N VAL A 219 9.87 -16.04 -3.75
CA VAL A 219 8.72 -16.15 -2.85
C VAL A 219 7.41 -16.37 -3.62
N PHE A 220 7.11 -15.51 -4.58
CA PHE A 220 5.85 -15.59 -5.34
C PHE A 220 6.02 -16.36 -6.63
N GLY A 221 7.06 -16.09 -7.40
CA GLY A 221 7.24 -16.65 -8.75
C GLY A 221 7.32 -18.16 -8.76
N LYS A 222 8.09 -18.76 -7.85
CA LYS A 222 8.14 -20.23 -7.68
C LYS A 222 6.78 -20.83 -7.35
N ALA A 223 6.07 -20.23 -6.40
CA ALA A 223 4.77 -20.71 -5.95
C ALA A 223 3.71 -20.61 -7.05
N ILE A 224 3.72 -19.52 -7.83
CA ILE A 224 2.83 -19.32 -8.98
C ILE A 224 3.15 -20.35 -10.06
N ILE A 225 4.40 -20.43 -10.49
CA ILE A 225 4.81 -21.35 -11.57
C ILE A 225 4.52 -22.80 -11.16
N SER A 226 4.89 -23.20 -9.95
CA SER A 226 4.68 -24.57 -9.47
C SER A 226 3.21 -24.98 -9.40
N ARG A 227 2.28 -24.04 -9.17
CA ARG A 227 0.86 -24.35 -9.00
C ARG A 227 0.08 -24.28 -10.31
N TYR A 228 0.39 -23.32 -11.17
CA TYR A 228 -0.46 -23.00 -12.33
C TYR A 228 0.15 -23.35 -13.69
N ARG A 229 1.45 -23.68 -13.77
CA ARG A 229 2.11 -24.05 -15.03
C ARG A 229 2.18 -25.57 -15.20
N VAL A 230 1.41 -26.10 -16.15
CA VAL A 230 1.33 -27.55 -16.43
C VAL A 230 2.68 -28.17 -16.82
N ASN A 231 3.52 -27.45 -17.59
CA ASN A 231 4.81 -27.94 -18.09
C ASN A 231 5.94 -26.98 -17.70
N ALA A 232 6.19 -26.80 -16.40
CA ALA A 232 7.25 -25.92 -15.92
C ALA A 232 8.64 -26.54 -16.11
N THR A 233 9.58 -25.77 -16.65
CA THR A 233 10.99 -26.20 -16.72
C THR A 233 11.59 -26.26 -15.32
N LYS A 234 12.59 -27.14 -15.12
CA LYS A 234 13.34 -27.21 -13.85
C LYS A 234 13.92 -25.85 -13.46
N GLU A 235 14.40 -25.09 -14.45
CA GLU A 235 14.94 -23.74 -14.24
C GLU A 235 13.88 -22.75 -13.75
N ALA A 236 12.67 -22.78 -14.32
CA ALA A 236 11.57 -21.91 -13.90
C ALA A 236 11.10 -22.25 -12.47
N LEU A 237 11.04 -23.54 -12.11
CA LEU A 237 10.72 -23.99 -10.75
C LEU A 237 11.82 -23.62 -9.74
N ARG A 238 13.09 -23.67 -10.17
CA ARG A 238 14.26 -23.35 -9.34
C ARG A 238 14.43 -21.86 -9.09
N THR A 239 14.13 -21.01 -10.08
CA THR A 239 14.35 -19.56 -10.00
C THR A 239 13.08 -18.78 -9.66
N GLY A 240 11.92 -19.27 -10.09
CA GLY A 240 10.66 -18.52 -10.06
C GLY A 240 10.58 -17.42 -11.11
N SER A 241 11.54 -17.38 -12.06
CA SER A 241 11.58 -16.37 -13.11
C SER A 241 10.62 -16.70 -14.26
N GLY A 242 10.17 -15.67 -14.97
CA GLY A 242 9.34 -15.81 -16.17
C GLY A 242 7.90 -16.21 -15.87
N VAL A 243 7.34 -15.75 -14.74
CA VAL A 243 5.90 -15.85 -14.46
C VAL A 243 5.13 -15.18 -15.60
N LYS A 244 4.09 -15.85 -16.12
CA LYS A 244 3.21 -15.27 -17.14
C LYS A 244 2.08 -14.49 -16.48
N PHE A 245 1.60 -13.43 -17.14
CA PHE A 245 0.50 -12.62 -16.59
C PHE A 245 -0.75 -13.46 -16.31
N LYS A 246 -1.12 -14.39 -17.20
CA LYS A 246 -2.25 -15.30 -16.98
C LYS A 246 -2.10 -16.17 -15.72
N GLU A 247 -0.89 -16.63 -15.41
CA GLU A 247 -0.60 -17.41 -14.20
C GLU A 247 -0.68 -16.53 -12.96
N PHE A 248 -0.22 -15.28 -13.05
CA PHE A 248 -0.39 -14.28 -11.99
C PHE A 248 -1.86 -13.94 -11.72
N ILE A 249 -2.70 -13.84 -12.76
CA ILE A 249 -4.16 -13.65 -12.59
C ILE A 249 -4.80 -14.88 -11.95
N GLN A 250 -4.43 -16.10 -12.35
CA GLN A 250 -4.91 -17.32 -11.69
C GLN A 250 -4.54 -17.32 -10.20
N TYR A 251 -3.30 -16.92 -9.87
CA TYR A 251 -2.88 -16.71 -8.49
C TYR A 251 -3.71 -15.68 -7.74
N LEU A 252 -4.04 -14.55 -8.38
CA LEU A 252 -4.83 -13.47 -7.79
C LEU A 252 -6.31 -13.86 -7.57
N LEU A 253 -6.84 -14.76 -8.39
CA LEU A 253 -8.24 -15.20 -8.26
C LEU A 253 -8.40 -16.46 -7.41
N ASP A 254 -7.32 -17.20 -7.13
CA ASP A 254 -7.35 -18.39 -6.28
C ASP A 254 -7.57 -18.03 -4.80
N VAL A 255 -8.70 -18.44 -4.23
CA VAL A 255 -9.02 -18.25 -2.79
C VAL A 255 -8.04 -19.00 -1.87
N HIS A 256 -7.39 -20.05 -2.39
CA HIS A 256 -6.36 -20.86 -1.74
C HIS A 256 -4.96 -20.56 -2.29
N ARG A 257 -4.72 -19.32 -2.76
CA ARG A 257 -3.40 -18.88 -3.27
C ARG A 257 -2.26 -19.28 -2.31
N PRO A 258 -1.13 -19.76 -2.83
CA PRO A 258 -0.09 -20.42 -2.02
C PRO A 258 0.73 -19.50 -1.10
N VAL A 259 0.77 -18.18 -1.32
CA VAL A 259 1.59 -17.26 -0.50
C VAL A 259 0.72 -16.27 0.27
N GLY A 260 -0.16 -15.56 -0.43
CA GLY A 260 -1.05 -14.57 0.18
C GLY A 260 -1.22 -13.31 -0.66
N MET A 261 -1.90 -12.30 -0.13
CA MET A 261 -1.97 -11.02 -0.83
C MET A 261 -0.71 -10.19 -0.56
N ASP A 262 -0.18 -9.57 -1.60
CA ASP A 262 0.84 -8.52 -1.46
C ASP A 262 0.19 -7.14 -1.60
N ILE A 263 0.79 -6.15 -0.95
CA ILE A 263 0.33 -4.76 -0.97
C ILE A 263 0.28 -4.15 -2.38
N HIS A 264 1.11 -4.61 -3.32
CA HIS A 264 1.22 -4.03 -4.65
C HIS A 264 0.00 -4.31 -5.54
N TRP A 265 -0.66 -5.45 -5.34
CA TRP A 265 -1.90 -5.82 -6.03
C TRP A 265 -3.10 -5.89 -5.08
N ASP A 266 -3.00 -5.30 -3.89
CA ASP A 266 -4.14 -5.16 -2.99
C ASP A 266 -5.05 -3.99 -3.39
N HIS A 267 -6.28 -4.02 -2.87
CA HIS A 267 -7.32 -3.03 -3.05
C HIS A 267 -6.98 -1.75 -2.30
N VAL A 268 -7.24 -0.60 -2.90
CA VAL A 268 -7.08 0.70 -2.24
C VAL A 268 -8.00 0.81 -1.03
N ASN A 269 -9.25 0.32 -1.14
CA ASN A 269 -10.19 0.30 -0.01
C ASN A 269 -9.63 -0.44 1.22
N ARG A 270 -8.84 -1.51 1.01
CA ARG A 270 -8.22 -2.26 2.11
C ARG A 270 -6.95 -1.58 2.63
N LEU A 271 -6.12 -1.06 1.74
CA LEU A 271 -4.85 -0.41 2.09
C LEU A 271 -5.05 0.89 2.88
N CYS A 272 -6.07 1.67 2.53
CA CYS A 272 -6.26 3.02 3.04
C CYS A 272 -7.57 3.24 3.81
N SER A 273 -8.46 2.24 3.87
CA SER A 273 -9.69 2.32 4.67
C SER A 273 -10.50 3.63 4.51
N PRO A 274 -10.80 4.09 3.27
CA PRO A 274 -11.51 5.35 3.00
C PRO A 274 -12.90 5.46 3.62
N CYS A 275 -13.51 4.33 3.98
CA CYS A 275 -14.78 4.33 4.73
C CYS A 275 -14.60 4.43 6.25
N LEU A 276 -13.37 4.41 6.78
CA LEU A 276 -13.03 4.71 8.19
C LEU A 276 -12.34 6.07 8.32
N ILE A 277 -11.59 6.48 7.30
CA ILE A 277 -10.75 7.67 7.29
C ILE A 277 -11.33 8.65 6.27
N ASP A 278 -11.79 9.81 6.73
CA ASP A 278 -12.37 10.83 5.85
C ASP A 278 -11.25 11.55 5.07
N TYR A 279 -10.87 11.02 3.90
CA TYR A 279 -9.91 11.70 3.03
C TYR A 279 -10.48 13.03 2.51
N ASP A 280 -9.63 14.04 2.50
CA ASP A 280 -9.94 15.40 2.05
C ASP A 280 -9.63 15.56 0.56
N PHE A 281 -8.60 14.88 0.07
CA PHE A 281 -8.13 14.96 -1.29
C PHE A 281 -7.92 13.56 -1.88
N VAL A 282 -8.49 13.30 -3.05
CA VAL A 282 -8.28 12.05 -3.82
C VAL A 282 -7.70 12.43 -5.18
N GLY A 283 -6.40 12.24 -5.36
CA GLY A 283 -5.73 12.45 -6.65
C GLY A 283 -5.69 11.19 -7.48
N LYS A 284 -5.71 11.33 -8.80
CA LYS A 284 -5.64 10.20 -9.75
C LYS A 284 -4.29 10.18 -10.45
N PHE A 285 -3.73 8.99 -10.67
CA PHE A 285 -2.47 8.82 -11.39
C PHE A 285 -2.60 9.29 -12.85
N GLU A 286 -3.78 9.15 -13.43
CA GLU A 286 -4.10 9.58 -14.78
C GLU A 286 -4.06 11.12 -14.93
N SER A 287 -4.26 11.87 -13.85
CA SER A 287 -4.18 13.34 -13.77
C SER A 287 -3.15 13.80 -12.73
N MET A 288 -2.06 13.04 -12.58
CA MET A 288 -1.10 13.22 -11.48
C MET A 288 -0.49 14.62 -11.45
N GLU A 289 -0.15 15.20 -12.60
CA GLU A 289 0.49 16.51 -12.65
C GLU A 289 -0.44 17.61 -12.15
N GLU A 290 -1.67 17.68 -12.65
CA GLU A 290 -2.66 18.66 -12.23
C GLU A 290 -3.06 18.47 -10.78
N ASP A 291 -3.37 17.24 -10.37
CA ASP A 291 -3.83 16.94 -9.02
C ASP A 291 -2.72 17.21 -7.98
N ALA A 292 -1.47 16.83 -8.28
CA ALA A 292 -0.38 17.05 -7.35
C ALA A 292 -0.04 18.53 -7.20
N ASN A 293 0.03 19.27 -8.31
CA ASN A 293 0.28 20.72 -8.27
C ASN A 293 -0.86 21.45 -7.56
N PHE A 294 -2.10 21.00 -7.75
CA PHE A 294 -3.24 21.55 -7.03
C PHE A 294 -3.15 21.29 -5.53
N PHE A 295 -2.84 20.05 -5.14
CA PHE A 295 -2.70 19.70 -3.74
C PHE A 295 -1.59 20.52 -3.06
N LEU A 296 -0.43 20.66 -3.72
CA LEU A 296 0.69 21.46 -3.22
C LEU A 296 0.30 22.93 -3.04
N HIS A 297 -0.46 23.50 -3.97
CA HIS A 297 -1.02 24.85 -3.82
C HIS A 297 -1.96 24.96 -2.61
N LEU A 298 -2.89 24.00 -2.45
CA LEU A 298 -3.87 24.00 -1.35
C LEU A 298 -3.23 23.96 0.04
N ILE A 299 -2.13 23.21 0.19
CA ILE A 299 -1.43 23.12 1.49
C ILE A 299 -0.44 24.28 1.71
N GLY A 300 -0.28 25.19 0.74
CA GLY A 300 0.68 26.28 0.80
C GLY A 300 2.14 25.83 0.72
N ALA A 301 2.41 24.76 -0.04
CA ALA A 301 3.77 24.29 -0.29
C ALA A 301 4.63 25.35 -1.01
N PRO A 302 5.97 25.27 -0.94
CA PRO A 302 6.85 26.17 -1.68
C PRO A 302 6.54 26.16 -3.18
N GLN A 303 6.47 27.33 -3.81
CA GLN A 303 6.06 27.49 -5.22
C GLN A 303 7.01 26.80 -6.22
N ASN A 304 8.26 26.56 -5.83
CA ASN A 304 9.25 25.84 -6.63
C ASN A 304 9.17 24.31 -6.49
N LEU A 305 8.36 23.80 -5.56
CA LEU A 305 8.15 22.37 -5.38
C LEU A 305 7.02 21.89 -6.30
N THR A 306 7.36 21.00 -7.22
CA THR A 306 6.41 20.34 -8.12
C THR A 306 6.53 18.82 -8.01
N PHE A 307 5.51 18.11 -8.46
CA PHE A 307 5.54 16.65 -8.46
C PHE A 307 6.60 16.12 -9.45
N PRO A 308 7.47 15.19 -9.04
CA PRO A 308 8.52 14.68 -9.91
C PRO A 308 7.97 13.89 -11.10
N LYS A 309 8.42 14.23 -12.31
CA LYS A 309 8.01 13.57 -13.57
C LYS A 309 8.87 12.36 -13.96
N PHE A 310 9.98 12.09 -13.26
CA PHE A 310 10.84 10.95 -13.59
C PHE A 310 10.25 9.62 -13.11
N LYS A 311 10.62 8.53 -13.80
CA LYS A 311 10.23 7.16 -13.44
C LYS A 311 11.34 6.58 -12.56
N ASP A 312 10.95 6.08 -11.39
CA ASP A 312 11.88 5.69 -10.33
C ASP A 312 12.68 4.41 -10.65
N ARG A 313 11.97 3.28 -10.83
CA ARG A 313 12.57 2.02 -11.29
C ARG A 313 12.28 1.81 -12.77
N HIS A 314 13.17 1.08 -13.45
CA HIS A 314 12.99 0.73 -14.86
C HIS A 314 12.77 1.98 -15.74
N SER A 315 13.59 3.02 -15.51
CA SER A 315 13.38 4.37 -16.05
C SER A 315 13.36 4.44 -17.58
N ASN A 316 14.01 3.49 -18.25
CA ASN A 316 14.13 3.42 -19.70
C ASN A 316 12.89 2.83 -20.38
N GLU A 317 11.97 2.23 -19.61
CA GLU A 317 10.73 1.67 -20.14
C GLU A 317 9.56 2.65 -20.06
N GLU A 318 8.65 2.54 -21.00
CA GLU A 318 7.36 3.23 -20.95
C GLU A 318 6.61 2.90 -19.65
N ARG A 319 5.97 3.92 -19.07
CA ARG A 319 5.04 3.73 -17.95
C ARG A 319 3.90 2.83 -18.40
N THR A 320 3.35 2.05 -17.49
CA THR A 320 2.09 1.34 -17.76
C THR A 320 1.05 2.38 -18.17
N THR A 321 0.34 2.13 -19.27
CA THR A 321 -0.74 2.96 -19.81
C THR A 321 -1.97 2.08 -20.01
N THR A 322 -3.11 2.68 -20.35
CA THR A 322 -4.33 1.95 -20.71
C THR A 322 -4.08 0.98 -21.87
N LYS A 323 -3.34 1.42 -22.90
CA LYS A 323 -2.98 0.59 -24.07
C LYS A 323 -2.17 -0.64 -23.67
N ILE A 324 -1.13 -0.45 -22.85
CA ILE A 324 -0.32 -1.58 -22.36
C ILE A 324 -1.21 -2.52 -21.55
N THR A 325 -2.02 -1.98 -20.65
CA THR A 325 -2.93 -2.77 -19.81
C THR A 325 -3.89 -3.63 -20.64
N GLN A 326 -4.46 -3.07 -21.71
CA GLN A 326 -5.29 -3.82 -22.66
C GLN A 326 -4.55 -5.01 -23.29
N GLN A 327 -3.26 -4.86 -23.63
CA GLN A 327 -2.45 -5.95 -24.19
C GLN A 327 -2.24 -7.11 -23.20
N TYR A 328 -2.09 -6.83 -21.89
CA TYR A 328 -2.00 -7.89 -20.88
C TYR A 328 -3.32 -8.63 -20.70
N PHE A 329 -4.42 -7.88 -20.59
CA PHE A 329 -5.75 -8.46 -20.37
C PHE A 329 -6.36 -9.12 -21.63
N ALA A 330 -5.86 -8.80 -22.82
CA ALA A 330 -6.19 -9.52 -24.05
C ALA A 330 -5.73 -11.00 -24.04
N GLN A 331 -4.75 -11.35 -23.19
CA GLN A 331 -4.29 -12.73 -23.00
C GLN A 331 -5.25 -13.60 -22.18
N LEU A 332 -6.25 -12.97 -21.55
CA LEU A 332 -7.20 -13.62 -20.64
C LEU A 332 -8.52 -13.95 -21.37
N SER A 333 -9.24 -14.94 -20.86
CA SER A 333 -10.62 -15.18 -21.31
C SER A 333 -11.56 -14.07 -20.78
N PRO A 334 -12.74 -13.86 -21.40
CA PRO A 334 -13.75 -12.93 -20.87
C PRO A 334 -14.10 -13.21 -19.40
N SER A 335 -14.24 -14.48 -19.03
CA SER A 335 -14.50 -14.87 -17.64
C SER A 335 -13.37 -14.47 -16.68
N GLN A 336 -12.10 -14.62 -17.08
CA GLN A 336 -10.96 -14.16 -16.27
C GLN A 336 -10.93 -12.64 -16.14
N ARG A 337 -11.29 -11.90 -17.20
CA ARG A 337 -11.42 -10.43 -17.14
C ARG A 337 -12.53 -10.01 -16.19
N GLN A 338 -13.72 -10.61 -16.29
CA GLN A 338 -14.84 -10.34 -15.39
C GLN A 338 -14.46 -10.62 -13.93
N GLN A 339 -13.90 -11.79 -13.63
CA GLN A 339 -13.48 -12.11 -12.26
C GLN A 339 -12.42 -11.15 -11.72
N SER A 340 -11.51 -10.69 -12.58
CA SER A 340 -10.51 -9.67 -12.19
C SER A 340 -11.17 -8.32 -11.92
N TYR A 341 -12.20 -7.95 -12.69
CA TYR A 341 -12.97 -6.73 -12.47
C TYR A 341 -13.76 -6.81 -11.16
N ASP A 342 -14.45 -7.93 -10.93
CA ASP A 342 -15.22 -8.20 -9.72
C ASP A 342 -14.33 -8.12 -8.47
N PHE A 343 -13.11 -8.66 -8.56
CA PHE A 343 -12.11 -8.55 -7.52
C PHE A 343 -11.85 -7.09 -7.12
N TYR A 344 -11.65 -6.19 -8.09
CA TYR A 344 -11.42 -4.76 -7.84
C TYR A 344 -12.69 -3.90 -7.85
N TYR A 345 -13.89 -4.49 -7.91
CA TYR A 345 -15.15 -3.77 -8.15
C TYR A 345 -15.37 -2.60 -7.19
N MET A 346 -15.06 -2.79 -5.91
CA MET A 346 -15.21 -1.75 -4.91
C MET A 346 -14.32 -0.53 -5.16
N ASP A 347 -13.11 -0.72 -5.70
CA ASP A 347 -12.23 0.41 -6.04
C ASP A 347 -12.75 1.13 -7.30
N TYR A 348 -13.28 0.40 -8.30
CA TYR A 348 -13.92 1.02 -9.47
C TYR A 348 -15.09 1.91 -9.06
N LEU A 349 -15.97 1.40 -8.21
CA LEU A 349 -17.15 2.11 -7.75
C LEU A 349 -16.78 3.31 -6.88
N MET A 350 -15.92 3.10 -5.89
CA MET A 350 -15.56 4.12 -4.90
C MET A 350 -14.85 5.32 -5.50
N PHE A 351 -14.06 5.10 -6.56
CA PHE A 351 -13.27 6.13 -7.21
C PHE A 351 -13.77 6.53 -8.59
N ASN A 352 -14.98 6.09 -8.94
CA ASN A 352 -15.67 6.41 -10.19
C ASN A 352 -14.77 6.19 -11.42
N TYR A 353 -14.21 4.98 -11.54
CA TYR A 353 -13.53 4.56 -12.76
C TYR A 353 -14.52 3.88 -13.70
N SER A 354 -14.39 4.15 -15.00
CA SER A 354 -15.13 3.43 -16.04
C SER A 354 -14.63 1.99 -16.16
N LYS A 355 -15.50 1.10 -16.64
CA LYS A 355 -15.10 -0.26 -17.01
C LYS A 355 -14.01 -0.20 -18.10
N PRO A 356 -12.90 -0.93 -17.96
CA PRO A 356 -11.78 -0.86 -18.91
C PRO A 356 -12.02 -1.70 -20.19
N PHE A 357 -13.03 -2.57 -20.20
CA PHE A 357 -13.41 -3.40 -21.35
C PHE A 357 -14.93 -3.44 -21.51
N GLU A 358 -15.39 -3.59 -22.75
CA GLU A 358 -16.81 -3.64 -23.12
C GLU A 358 -17.51 -4.93 -22.69
N ASP A 359 -16.74 -6.02 -22.54
CA ASP A 359 -17.26 -7.34 -22.15
C ASP A 359 -17.46 -7.51 -20.63
N LEU A 360 -17.39 -6.42 -19.87
CA LEU A 360 -17.57 -6.41 -18.41
C LEU A 360 -18.99 -6.03 -18.00
N TYR A 361 -19.61 -6.83 -17.14
CA TYR A 361 -20.99 -6.68 -16.66
C TYR A 361 -21.11 -5.90 -15.35
#